data_AF-A0A2E0C5G8-F1
#
_entry.id   AF-A0A2E0C5G8-F1
#
_cell.length_a   1.000
_cell.length_b   1.000
_cell.length_c   1.000
_cell.angle_alpha   90.00
_cell.angle_beta   90.00
_cell.angle_gamma   90.00
#
_symmetry.space_group_name_H-M   'P 1'
#
loop_
_entity.id
_entity.type
_entity.pdbx_description
1 polymer ?
#
loop_
_entity_poly.entity_id
_entity_poly.type
_entity_poly.pdbx_seq_one_letter_code
_entity_poly.pdbx_strand_id
1 'polypeptide(L)'
;GKVVIGEEGSVIGRIDCSNSDIAGSIDGIIDVSGILSLKSSSKVKGEVLVGKLAVESGANVDANISMKGSKKMKAISSNEKETPSEKTA
;
A
#
# COMPACT_ATOMS: atom_id res chain seq x y z
N GLY A 1 -3.80 -15.43 9.90
CA GLY A 1 -3.50 -15.06 11.32
C GLY A 1 -2.99 -13.63 11.40
N LYS A 2 -2.85 -13.09 12.61
CA LYS A 2 -2.31 -11.74 12.86
C LYS A 2 -0.82 -11.83 13.21
N VAL A 3 0.01 -10.98 12.60
CA VAL A 3 1.45 -10.85 12.89
C VAL A 3 1.71 -9.51 13.56
N VAL A 4 2.60 -9.49 14.57
CA VAL A 4 3.00 -8.25 15.24
C VAL A 4 4.51 -8.23 15.37
N ILE A 5 5.14 -7.13 14.95
CA ILE A 5 6.58 -6.92 15.05
C ILE A 5 6.79 -5.70 15.96
N GLY A 6 7.48 -5.91 17.09
CA GLY A 6 7.83 -4.84 18.03
C GLY A 6 8.89 -3.87 17.47
N GLU A 7 9.12 -2.75 18.16
CA GLU A 7 10.06 -1.69 17.71
C GLU A 7 11.49 -2.20 17.49
N GLU A 8 11.98 -3.08 18.35
CA GLU A 8 13.30 -3.72 18.21
C GLU A 8 13.28 -4.97 17.32
N GLY A 9 12.11 -5.33 16.78
CA GLY A 9 11.94 -6.48 15.91
C GLY A 9 12.53 -6.24 14.53
N SER A 10 13.28 -7.22 14.02
CA SER A 10 13.78 -7.23 12.65
C SER A 10 13.38 -8.53 11.95
N VAL A 11 12.83 -8.43 10.75
CA VAL A 11 12.44 -9.58 9.93
C VAL A 11 13.07 -9.47 8.56
N ILE A 12 13.75 -10.55 8.15
CA ILE A 12 14.35 -10.68 6.82
C ILE A 12 13.75 -11.90 6.15
N GLY A 13 13.09 -11.71 5.00
CA GLY A 13 12.50 -12.80 4.22
C GLY A 13 11.07 -12.51 3.74
N ARG A 14 10.25 -13.56 3.71
CA ARG A 14 8.86 -13.47 3.23
C ARG A 14 7.87 -13.62 4.38
N ILE A 15 6.94 -12.68 4.49
CA ILE A 15 5.84 -12.69 5.47
C ILE A 15 4.54 -12.94 4.73
N ASP A 16 3.77 -13.95 5.13
CA ASP A 16 2.43 -14.22 4.59
C ASP A 16 1.42 -14.23 5.75
N CYS A 17 0.49 -13.27 5.75
CA CYS A 17 -0.48 -13.14 6.85
C CYS A 17 -1.80 -12.49 6.43
N SER A 18 -2.78 -12.53 7.36
CA SER A 18 -4.09 -11.90 7.13
C SER A 18 -4.07 -10.43 7.54
N ASN A 19 -3.45 -10.13 8.69
CA ASN A 19 -3.28 -8.78 9.21
C ASN A 19 -1.90 -8.67 9.85
N SER A 20 -1.30 -7.50 9.77
CA SER A 20 0.01 -7.25 10.39
C SER A 20 0.09 -5.86 11.01
N ASP A 21 0.67 -5.78 12.21
CA ASP A 21 1.06 -4.51 12.86
C ASP A 21 2.58 -4.48 13.01
N ILE A 22 3.23 -3.52 12.37
CA ILE A 22 4.69 -3.44 12.29
C ILE A 22 5.14 -2.16 12.97
N ALA A 23 5.99 -2.30 13.99
CA ALA A 23 6.71 -1.19 14.62
C ALA A 23 8.23 -1.26 14.40
N GLY A 24 8.75 -2.40 13.96
CA GLY A 24 10.17 -2.63 13.73
C GLY A 24 10.61 -2.49 12.27
N SER A 25 11.69 -3.19 11.93
CA SER A 25 12.29 -3.18 10.59
C SER A 25 11.98 -4.47 9.82
N ILE A 26 11.68 -4.32 8.53
CA ILE A 26 11.43 -5.44 7.62
C ILE A 26 12.23 -5.24 6.34
N ASP A 27 12.91 -6.31 5.92
CA ASP A 27 13.59 -6.40 4.64
C ASP A 27 13.13 -7.66 3.88
N GLY A 28 12.38 -7.47 2.81
CA GLY A 28 11.96 -8.57 1.94
C GLY A 28 10.54 -8.40 1.39
N ILE A 29 9.78 -9.50 1.36
CA ILE A 29 8.48 -9.57 0.69
C ILE A 29 7.37 -9.72 1.74
N ILE A 30 6.46 -8.75 1.79
CA ILE A 30 5.30 -8.77 2.68
C ILE A 30 4.06 -9.06 1.85
N ASP A 31 3.34 -10.14 2.17
CA ASP A 31 2.05 -10.47 1.59
C ASP A 31 0.96 -10.45 2.68
N VAL A 32 0.11 -9.42 2.65
CA VAL A 32 -1.01 -9.27 3.58
C VAL A 32 -2.32 -9.21 2.82
N SER A 33 -3.17 -10.22 3.02
CA SER A 33 -4.49 -10.27 2.37
C SER A 33 -5.47 -9.21 2.91
N GLY A 34 -5.37 -8.86 4.20
CA GLY A 34 -6.23 -7.89 4.88
C GLY A 34 -5.59 -6.50 5.02
N ILE A 35 -5.21 -6.14 6.24
CA ILE A 35 -4.69 -4.80 6.58
C ILE A 35 -3.24 -4.90 7.07
N LEU A 36 -2.37 -4.10 6.46
CA LEU A 36 -1.02 -3.83 6.92
C LEU A 36 -0.99 -2.48 7.65
N SER A 37 -0.67 -2.50 8.94
CA SER A 37 -0.49 -1.29 9.75
C SER A 37 0.99 -1.04 10.03
N LEU A 38 1.47 0.14 9.64
CA LEU A 38 2.82 0.60 9.88
C LEU A 38 2.80 1.68 10.96
N LYS A 39 3.50 1.42 12.08
CA LYS A 39 3.67 2.41 13.16
C LYS A 39 4.74 3.44 12.83
N SER A 40 4.76 4.53 13.59
CA SER A 40 5.70 5.64 13.46
C SER A 40 7.19 5.26 13.44
N SER A 41 7.62 4.20 14.12
CA SER A 41 9.01 3.73 14.13
C SER A 41 9.35 2.72 13.03
N SER A 42 8.36 2.30 12.24
CA SER A 42 8.53 1.19 11.31
C SER A 42 9.41 1.55 10.12
N LYS A 43 10.20 0.57 9.67
CA LYS A 43 11.04 0.66 8.46
C LYS A 43 10.76 -0.53 7.57
N VAL A 44 10.25 -0.27 6.36
CA VAL A 44 9.92 -1.35 5.43
C VAL A 44 10.72 -1.19 4.14
N LYS A 45 11.44 -2.24 3.76
CA LYS A 45 12.22 -2.35 2.52
C LYS A 45 11.85 -3.60 1.74
N GLY A 46 11.83 -3.48 0.42
CA GLY A 46 11.56 -4.59 -0.50
C GLY A 46 10.22 -4.47 -1.21
N GLU A 47 9.39 -5.51 -1.16
CA GLU A 47 8.11 -5.60 -1.87
C GLU A 47 6.95 -5.84 -0.92
N VAL A 48 5.85 -5.12 -1.12
CA VAL A 48 4.69 -5.12 -0.21
C VAL A 48 3.42 -5.34 -1.01
N LEU A 49 2.82 -6.52 -0.92
CA LEU A 49 1.52 -6.83 -1.47
C LEU A 49 0.46 -6.78 -0.38
N VAL A 50 -0.47 -5.84 -0.46
CA VAL A 50 -1.46 -5.63 0.60
C VAL A 50 -2.87 -5.40 0.06
N GLY A 51 -3.88 -5.86 0.78
CA GLY A 51 -5.27 -5.49 0.49
C GLY A 51 -5.56 -4.03 0.88
N LYS A 52 -5.22 -3.67 2.12
CA LYS A 52 -5.38 -2.33 2.69
C LYS A 52 -4.09 -1.95 3.42
N LEU A 53 -3.70 -0.68 3.29
CA LEU A 53 -2.50 -0.13 3.92
C LEU A 53 -2.90 1.00 4.87
N ALA A 54 -2.44 0.95 6.11
CA ALA A 54 -2.56 1.99 7.11
C ALA A 54 -1.16 2.40 7.58
N VAL A 55 -0.83 3.68 7.46
CA VAL A 55 0.51 4.21 7.78
C VAL A 55 0.36 5.33 8.80
N GLU A 56 1.08 5.22 9.91
CA GLU A 56 1.17 6.24 10.95
C GLU A 56 2.27 7.27 10.62
N SER A 57 2.12 8.51 11.12
CA SER A 57 3.13 9.55 10.93
C SER A 57 4.47 9.15 11.54
N GLY A 58 5.54 9.21 10.73
CA GLY A 58 6.90 8.81 11.11
C GLY A 58 7.37 7.51 10.46
N ALA A 59 6.45 6.66 9.99
CA ALA A 59 6.80 5.41 9.33
C ALA A 59 7.64 5.66 8.05
N ASN A 60 8.70 4.89 7.87
CA ASN A 60 9.57 4.99 6.71
C ASN A 60 9.39 3.76 5.80
N VAL A 61 9.01 4.02 4.55
CA VAL A 61 8.66 2.98 3.58
C VAL A 61 9.49 3.17 2.31
N ASP A 62 10.56 2.40 2.23
CA ASP A 62 11.48 2.30 1.09
C ASP A 62 11.20 1.00 0.33
N ALA A 63 9.93 0.78 -0.07
CA ALA A 63 9.48 -0.49 -0.66
C ALA A 63 8.52 -0.28 -1.83
N ASN A 64 8.43 -1.28 -2.70
CA ASN A 64 7.48 -1.33 -3.81
C ASN A 64 6.14 -1.87 -3.31
N ILE A 65 5.13 -1.00 -3.20
CA ILE A 65 3.80 -1.39 -2.72
C ILE A 65 2.87 -1.69 -3.90
N SER A 66 2.27 -2.87 -3.89
CA SER A 66 1.24 -3.30 -4.84
C SER A 66 -0.05 -3.67 -4.09
N MET A 67 -1.16 -3.06 -4.47
CA MET A 67 -2.44 -3.31 -3.80
C MET A 67 -3.20 -4.47 -4.45
N LYS A 68 -3.60 -5.49 -3.67
CA LYS A 68 -4.26 -6.72 -4.16
C LYS A 68 -5.74 -6.55 -4.59
N GLY A 69 -6.27 -5.33 -4.64
CA GLY A 69 -7.70 -5.08 -4.90
C GLY A 69 -7.99 -4.04 -5.98
N SER A 70 -6.97 -3.39 -6.55
CA SER A 70 -7.17 -2.46 -7.66
C SER A 70 -7.45 -3.28 -8.93
N LYS A 71 -8.72 -3.60 -9.18
CA LYS A 71 -9.20 -3.73 -10.57
C LYS A 71 -8.62 -2.53 -11.30
N LYS A 72 -7.71 -2.74 -12.26
CA LYS A 72 -7.24 -1.68 -13.15
C LYS A 72 -8.47 -0.93 -13.60
N MET A 73 -8.65 0.31 -13.15
CA MET A 73 -9.66 1.16 -13.73
C MET A 73 -9.17 1.37 -15.16
N LYS A 74 -9.77 0.66 -16.12
CA LYS A 74 -9.63 1.05 -17.52
C LYS A 74 -10.13 2.48 -17.56
N ALA A 75 -9.24 3.42 -17.87
CA ALA A 75 -9.65 4.77 -18.21
C ALA A 75 -10.72 4.64 -19.30
N ILE A 76 -11.95 5.00 -18.96
CA ILE A 76 -12.98 5.20 -19.96
C ILE A 76 -12.56 6.50 -20.66
N SER A 77 -11.88 6.39 -21.79
CA SER A 77 -11.72 7.54 -22.68
C SER A 77 -13.12 8.00 -23.05
N SER A 78 -13.53 9.13 -22.50
CA SER A 78 -14.69 9.88 -22.92
C SER A 78 -14.47 10.32 -24.37
N ASN A 79 -15.00 9.55 -25.31
CA ASN A 79 -15.29 10.03 -26.64
C ASN A 79 -16.59 10.85 -26.55
N GLU A 80 -16.48 12.11 -26.16
CA GLU A 80 -17.55 13.08 -26.32
C GLU A 80 -17.25 13.91 -27.58
N LYS A 81 -18.10 13.71 -28.59
CA LYS A 81 -18.14 14.50 -29.82
C LYS A 81 -18.63 15.92 -29.49
N GLU A 82 -17.86 16.91 -29.94
CA GLU A 82 -18.26 18.18 -30.55
C GLU A 82 -19.62 18.81 -30.19
N THR A 83 -19.61 20.05 -29.67
CA THR A 83 -20.53 21.14 -30.07
C THR A 83 -20.01 22.52 -29.59
N PRO A 84 -20.39 23.64 -30.25
CA PRO A 84 -19.48 24.74 -30.60
C PRO A 84 -19.67 26.03 -29.77
N SER A 85 -18.58 26.80 -29.67
CA SER A 85 -18.47 28.27 -29.58
C SER A 85 -19.66 29.10 -29.05
N GLU A 86 -19.42 29.75 -27.90
CA GLU A 86 -20.20 30.85 -27.35
C GLU A 86 -19.98 32.15 -28.16
N LYS A 87 -21.06 32.78 -28.64
CA LYS A 87 -21.10 34.20 -29.04
C LYS A 87 -22.10 34.91 -28.14
N THR A 88 -21.61 35.81 -27.30
CA THR A 88 -22.42 36.74 -26.51
C THR A 88 -22.72 37.99 -27.32
N ALA A 89 -23.95 38.47 -27.17
CA ALA A 89 -24.55 39.64 -27.83
C ALA A 89 -23.91 40.97 -27.42
#